data_AF-A0A3B9J0J6-F1
#
_entry.id   AF-A0A3B9J0J6-F1
#
_cell.length_a   1.000
_cell.length_b   1.000
_cell.length_c   1.000
_cell.angle_alpha   90.00
_cell.angle_beta   90.00
_cell.angle_gamma   90.00
#
_symmetry.space_group_name_H-M   'P 1'
#
loop_
_entity.id
_entity.type
_entity.pdbx_description
1 polymer ?
#
loop_
_entity_poly.entity_id
_entity_poly.type
_entity_poly.pdbx_seq_one_letter_code
_entity_poly.pdbx_strand_id
1 'polypeptide(L)' 'WYRFVDQPAIAALGLNESQKKRLQDVAERIHAQWNQQAVFIQPPSAGNLVQVQDEVLVTPPKGAEVGWVPVVISQTVAQ' A
#
# COMPACT_ATOMS: atom_id res chain seq x y z
N TRP A 1 -6.78 7.75 -4.60
CA TRP A 1 -6.83 6.53 -3.79
C TRP A 1 -7.79 5.57 -4.42
N TYR A 2 -7.46 4.28 -4.45
CA TYR A 2 -8.34 3.22 -4.91
C TYR A 2 -8.51 2.19 -3.81
N ARG A 3 -9.64 1.46 -3.79
CA ARG A 3 -9.66 0.20 -3.05
C ARG A 3 -8.58 -0.69 -3.61
N PHE A 4 -7.98 -1.51 -2.75
CA PHE A 4 -6.85 -2.35 -3.14
C PHE A 4 -7.14 -3.16 -4.42
N VAL A 5 -8.36 -3.69 -4.56
CA VAL A 5 -8.76 -4.49 -5.72
C VAL A 5 -9.14 -3.69 -6.97
N ASP A 6 -9.38 -2.39 -6.83
CA ASP A 6 -9.77 -1.50 -7.92
C ASP A 6 -8.53 -0.89 -8.62
N GLN A 7 -7.31 -1.23 -8.17
CA GLN A 7 -6.06 -0.81 -8.79
C GLN A 7 -5.89 -1.37 -10.22
N PRO A 8 -5.27 -0.62 -11.15
CA PRO A 8 -5.05 -1.09 -12.52
C PRO A 8 -4.34 -2.45 -12.62
N ALA A 9 -3.33 -2.66 -11.77
CA ALA A 9 -2.57 -3.91 -11.74
C ALA A 9 -3.42 -5.11 -11.32
N ILE A 10 -4.40 -4.92 -10.42
CA ILE A 10 -5.31 -5.98 -9.98
C ILE A 10 -6.45 -6.18 -10.98
N ALA A 11 -6.99 -5.10 -11.55
CA ALA A 11 -8.02 -5.15 -12.57
C ALA A 11 -7.58 -5.97 -13.80
N ALA A 12 -6.31 -5.86 -14.20
CA ALA A 12 -5.71 -6.61 -15.30
C ALA A 12 -5.74 -8.15 -15.10
N LEU A 13 -5.91 -8.63 -13.87
CA LEU A 13 -5.95 -10.06 -13.55
C LEU A 13 -7.31 -10.71 -13.85
N GLY A 14 -8.35 -9.94 -14.19
CA GLY A 14 -9.67 -10.49 -14.54
C GLY A 14 -10.35 -11.27 -13.42
N LEU A 15 -10.08 -10.91 -12.16
CA LEU A 15 -10.63 -11.61 -10.99
C LEU A 15 -12.15 -11.54 -10.95
N ASN A 16 -12.79 -12.63 -10.55
CA ASN A 16 -14.22 -12.63 -10.25
C ASN A 16 -14.51 -11.97 -8.89
N GLU A 17 -15.79 -11.69 -8.63
CA GLU A 17 -16.22 -10.98 -7.42
C GLU A 17 -15.81 -11.68 -6.11
N SER A 18 -15.87 -13.01 -6.06
CA SER A 18 -15.46 -13.75 -4.85
C SER A 18 -13.95 -13.63 -4.59
N GLN A 19 -13.13 -13.63 -5.64
CA GLN A 19 -11.68 -13.48 -5.56
C GLN A 19 -11.31 -12.05 -5.16
N LYS A 20 -11.96 -11.04 -5.76
CA LYS A 20 -11.79 -9.64 -5.34
C LYS A 20 -12.15 -9.46 -3.88
N LYS A 21 -13.31 -9.97 -3.44
CA LYS A 21 -13.71 -9.85 -2.04
C LYS A 21 -12.66 -10.46 -1.10
N ARG A 22 -12.17 -11.66 -1.41
CA ARG A 22 -11.14 -12.31 -0.59
C ARG A 22 -9.83 -11.51 -0.55
N LEU A 23 -9.41 -10.96 -1.69
CA LEU A 23 -8.19 -10.14 -1.76
C LEU A 23 -8.33 -8.84 -0.99
N GLN A 24 -9.48 -8.18 -1.12
CA GLN A 24 -9.81 -6.97 -0.37
C GLN A 24 -9.83 -7.24 1.14
N ASP A 25 -10.48 -8.33 1.58
CA ASP A 25 -10.52 -8.73 2.99
C ASP A 25 -9.10 -8.96 3.57
N VAL A 26 -8.18 -9.51 2.77
CA VAL A 26 -6.77 -9.69 3.17
C VAL A 26 -6.06 -8.35 3.33
N ALA A 27 -6.21 -7.44 2.36
CA ALA A 27 -5.61 -6.12 2.41
C ALA A 27 -6.11 -5.31 3.62
N GLU A 28 -7.41 -5.35 3.89
CA GLU A 28 -8.02 -4.69 5.05
C GLU A 28 -7.49 -5.24 6.37
N ARG A 29 -7.33 -6.56 6.49
CA ARG A 29 -6.72 -7.19 7.68
C ARG A 29 -5.28 -6.73 7.89
N ILE A 30 -4.48 -6.67 6.83
CA ILE A 30 -3.10 -6.18 6.89
C ILE A 30 -3.09 -4.72 7.37
N HIS A 31 -3.88 -3.83 6.76
CA HIS A 31 -3.94 -2.42 7.15
C HIS A 31 -4.40 -2.22 8.60
N ALA A 32 -5.31 -3.06 9.09
CA ALA A 32 -5.83 -2.96 10.46
C ALA A 32 -4.88 -3.54 11.53
N GLN A 33 -4.07 -4.54 11.17
CA GLN A 33 -3.27 -5.31 12.14
C GLN A 33 -1.78 -4.96 12.10
N TRP A 34 -1.25 -4.54 10.95
CA TRP A 34 0.18 -4.29 10.77
C TRP A 34 0.45 -2.82 11.03
N ASN A 35 1.36 -2.55 11.97
CA ASN A 35 1.88 -1.21 12.22
C ASN A 35 3.23 -1.03 11.53
N GLN A 36 3.69 0.22 11.45
CA GLN A 36 4.98 0.57 10.82
C GLN A 36 6.20 -0.02 11.55
N GLN A 37 6.01 -0.63 12.72
CA GLN A 37 7.07 -1.18 13.57
C GLN A 37 7.23 -2.70 13.40
N ALA A 38 6.35 -3.33 12.62
CA ALA A 38 6.41 -4.77 12.39
C ALA A 38 7.66 -5.14 11.57
N VAL A 39 8.49 -6.03 12.12
CA VAL A 39 9.70 -6.53 11.45
C VAL A 39 9.32 -7.75 10.60
N PHE A 40 9.18 -7.53 9.29
CA PHE A 40 8.87 -8.61 8.33
C PHE A 40 10.12 -9.26 7.72
N ILE A 41 11.19 -8.48 7.57
CA ILE A 41 12.45 -8.91 6.96
C ILE A 41 13.55 -8.57 7.95
N GLN A 42 14.46 -9.52 8.18
CA GLN A 42 15.61 -9.30 9.05
C GLN A 42 16.52 -8.20 8.47
N PRO A 43 17.21 -7.42 9.31
CA PRO A 43 18.17 -6.44 8.84
C PRO A 43 19.22 -7.07 7.89
N PRO A 44 19.69 -6.33 6.88
CA PRO A 44 20.68 -6.85 5.94
C PRO A 44 21.97 -7.22 6.69
N SER A 45 22.61 -8.31 6.29
CA SER A 45 23.88 -8.78 6.88
C SER A 45 25.12 -8.03 6.35
N ALA A 46 24.95 -7.22 5.30
CA ALA A 46 26.00 -6.39 4.70
C ALA A 46 25.39 -5.18 3.95
N GLY A 47 26.18 -4.12 3.79
CA GLY A 47 25.78 -2.89 3.09
C GLY A 47 25.10 -1.84 3.99
N ASN A 48 24.68 -0.73 3.39
CA ASN A 48 23.96 0.36 4.06
C ASN A 48 22.54 0.48 3.49
N LEU A 49 21.56 0.78 4.36
CA LEU A 49 20.20 1.06 3.93
C LEU A 49 20.12 2.45 3.27
N VAL A 50 19.28 2.55 2.24
CA VAL A 50 18.90 3.85 1.67
C VAL A 50 17.80 4.48 2.51
N GLN A 51 17.79 5.81 2.60
CA GLN A 51 16.71 6.54 3.25
C GLN A 51 15.61 6.86 2.23
N VAL A 52 14.36 6.60 2.61
CA VAL A 52 13.19 7.06 1.86
C VAL A 52 12.89 8.50 2.30
N GLN A 53 12.59 9.37 1.34
CA GLN A 53 12.18 10.76 1.60
C GLN A 53 10.81 10.78 2.29
N ASP A 54 10.65 11.56 3.35
CA ASP A 54 9.38 11.61 4.09
C ASP A 54 8.25 12.20 3.23
N GLU A 55 8.59 13.04 2.25
CA GLU A 55 7.67 13.69 1.33
C GLU A 55 6.95 12.70 0.40
N VAL A 56 7.47 11.48 0.24
CA VAL A 56 6.79 10.43 -0.54
C VAL A 56 5.79 9.61 0.29
N LEU A 57 5.76 9.82 1.62
CA LEU A 57 4.79 9.19 2.50
C LEU A 57 3.49 10.02 2.51
N VAL A 58 2.40 9.40 2.07
CA VAL A 58 1.11 10.07 1.95
C VAL A 58 0.11 9.59 3.01
N THR A 59 -0.65 10.52 3.56
CA THR A 59 -1.71 10.21 4.53
C THR A 59 -3.01 9.82 3.83
N PRO A 60 -3.67 8.72 4.22
CA PRO A 60 -4.99 8.40 3.73
C PRO A 60 -6.02 9.50 4.05
N PRO A 61 -6.92 9.85 3.11
CA PRO A 61 -8.05 10.72 3.43
C PRO A 61 -9.05 10.00 4.33
N LYS A 62 -9.92 10.79 4.97
CA LYS A 62 -10.97 10.26 5.85
C LYS A 62 -11.83 9.21 5.13
N GLY A 63 -11.98 8.03 5.73
CA GLY A 63 -12.74 6.91 5.18
C GLY A 63 -11.96 6.00 4.23
N ALA A 64 -10.68 6.29 3.98
CA ALA A 64 -9.78 5.47 3.16
C ALA A 64 -8.59 4.92 3.96
N GLU A 65 -8.69 4.86 5.28
CA GLU A 65 -7.60 4.42 6.16
C GLU A 65 -7.29 2.93 6.01
N VAL A 66 -8.30 2.11 5.68
CA VAL A 66 -8.20 0.64 5.65
C VAL A 66 -8.68 0.11 4.30
N GLY A 67 -7.86 -0.71 3.63
CA GLY A 67 -8.21 -1.34 2.36
C GLY A 67 -8.10 -0.43 1.13
N TRP A 68 -7.60 0.79 1.28
CA TRP A 68 -7.34 1.73 0.18
C TRP A 68 -5.85 2.04 0.06
N VAL A 69 -5.42 2.31 -1.15
CA VAL A 69 -4.01 2.62 -1.47
C VAL A 69 -3.89 3.89 -2.30
N PRO A 70 -2.79 4.63 -2.16
CA PRO A 70 -2.56 5.84 -2.94
C PRO A 70 -2.32 5.50 -4.41
N VAL A 71 -2.68 6.45 -5.28
CA VAL A 71 -2.31 6.43 -6.70
C VAL A 71 -1.49 7.67 -6.96
N VAL A 72 -0.30 7.48 -7.54
CA VAL A 72 0.56 8.58 -7.93
C VAL A 72 0.03 9.13 -9.25
N ILE A 73 -0.38 10.40 -9.25
CA ILE A 73 -0.85 11.12 -10.44
C ILE A 73 0.21 12.10 -10.97
N SER A 74 1.11 12.54 -10.11
CA SER A 74 2.23 13.41 -10.42
C SER A 74 3.26 13.37 -9.30
N GLN A 75 4.53 13.54 -9.62
CA GLN A 75 5.59 13.84 -8.67
C GLN A 75 6.39 15.02 -9.21
N THR A 76 6.66 16.00 -8.36
CA THR A 76 7.44 17.19 -8.68
C THR A 76 8.56 17.32 -7.68
N VAL A 77 9.68 17.92 -8.10
CA VAL A 77 10.79 18.20 -7.20
C VAL A 77 10.30 19.16 -6.11
N ALA A 78 10.65 18.89 -4.85
CA ALA A 78 10.38 19.80 -3.75
C ALA A 78 11.10 21.14 -4.00
N GLN A 79 10.40 22.27 -3.82
CA GLN A 79 10.97 23.62 -3.94
C GLN A 79 11.77 24.00 -2.69
#